data_AF-A0A1I6L0Z0-F1
#
_entry.id   AF-A0A1I6L0Z0-F1
#
_cell.length_a   1.000
_cell.length_b   1.000
_cell.length_c   1.000
_cell.angle_alpha   90.00
_cell.angle_beta   90.00
_cell.angle_gamma   90.00
#
_symmetry.space_group_name_H-M   'P 1'
#
loop_
_entity.id
_entity.type
_entity.pdbx_description
1 polymer ?
#
loop_
_entity_poly.entity_id
_entity_poly.type
_entity_poly.pdbx_seq_one_letter_code
_entity_poly.pdbx_strand_id
1 'polypeptide(L)'
;MSTDHSPPAAREVFADTCILLSFVQREWERTDETELIESESVTVVVSESVVDELRAVSERRRDIYEDMVDYLVELDADIEEYDPGDRHVYFARNDAKHVRNLQMDLAGRGDRREILRDLRTFVRAAGRRVEYLESLLADQTIDPIPPLELRFAMDGVLNHDADTKIVTDAAAWTADGGSGVLVTRDSDHIIQNEARINELLTEEQGPAWTLQIQLPEHVLAGTTPAGQGD
;
A
#
# COMPACT_ATOMS: atom_id res chain seq x y z
N MET A 1 -44.07 3.46 -13.18
CA MET A 1 -43.13 3.82 -12.10
C MET A 1 -41.85 3.07 -12.39
N SER A 2 -40.92 3.68 -13.12
CA SER A 2 -39.59 3.13 -13.30
C SER A 2 -38.82 3.36 -12.01
N THR A 3 -38.51 2.29 -11.29
CA THR A 3 -37.48 2.32 -10.25
C THR A 3 -36.15 2.48 -10.97
N ASP A 4 -35.60 3.68 -10.90
CA ASP A 4 -34.21 3.96 -11.23
C ASP A 4 -33.34 3.04 -10.35
N HIS A 5 -32.85 1.94 -10.93
CA HIS A 5 -31.81 1.09 -10.34
C HIS A 5 -30.47 1.67 -10.79
N SER A 6 -30.15 2.87 -10.31
CA SER A 6 -28.76 3.28 -10.25
C SER A 6 -28.07 2.34 -9.24
N PRO A 7 -26.96 1.68 -9.60
CA PRO A 7 -26.20 0.88 -8.66
C PRO A 7 -25.83 1.76 -7.44
N PRO A 8 -25.75 1.19 -6.23
CA PRO A 8 -25.24 1.95 -5.08
C PRO A 8 -23.88 2.53 -5.45
N ALA A 9 -23.66 3.81 -5.14
CA ALA A 9 -22.38 4.45 -5.37
C ALA A 9 -21.28 3.62 -4.69
N ALA A 10 -20.16 3.40 -5.40
CA ALA A 10 -19.03 2.65 -4.88
C ALA A 10 -18.53 3.31 -3.58
N ARG A 11 -18.11 2.49 -2.61
CA ARG A 11 -17.56 2.98 -1.36
C ARG A 11 -16.16 3.51 -1.61
N GLU A 12 -15.95 4.80 -1.40
CA GLU A 12 -14.61 5.38 -1.48
C GLU A 12 -13.79 5.00 -0.24
N VAL A 13 -12.50 4.70 -0.42
CA VAL A 13 -11.53 4.46 0.66
C VAL A 13 -10.20 5.11 0.33
N PHE A 14 -9.56 5.73 1.31
CA PHE A 14 -8.22 6.27 1.17
C PHE A 14 -7.20 5.16 1.43
N ALA A 15 -6.35 4.85 0.46
CA ALA A 15 -5.33 3.81 0.60
C ALA A 15 -3.96 4.35 0.99
N ASP A 16 -3.35 3.70 1.96
CA ASP A 16 -1.93 3.80 2.28
C ASP A 16 -1.06 3.17 1.17
N THR A 17 0.16 3.68 1.00
CA THR A 17 1.20 3.13 0.11
C THR A 17 1.41 1.62 0.33
N CYS A 18 1.35 1.13 1.57
CA CYS A 18 1.56 -0.30 1.85
C CYS A 18 0.53 -1.20 1.16
N ILE A 19 -0.72 -0.76 1.00
CA ILE A 19 -1.78 -1.49 0.28
C ILE A 19 -1.43 -1.65 -1.20
N LEU A 20 -0.95 -0.57 -1.80
CA LEU A 20 -0.56 -0.56 -3.21
C LEU A 20 0.68 -1.44 -3.45
N LEU A 21 1.64 -1.41 -2.54
CA LEU A 21 2.84 -2.25 -2.61
C LEU A 21 2.50 -3.74 -2.47
N SER A 22 1.60 -4.12 -1.55
CA SER A 22 1.10 -5.49 -1.43
C SER A 22 0.50 -5.98 -2.75
N PHE A 23 -0.28 -5.15 -3.43
CA PHE A 23 -0.85 -5.48 -4.74
C PHE A 23 0.23 -5.73 -5.80
N VAL A 24 1.22 -4.85 -5.88
CA VAL A 24 2.37 -5.02 -6.81
C VAL A 24 3.08 -6.36 -6.53
N GLN A 25 3.17 -6.73 -5.26
CA GLN A 25 3.93 -7.88 -4.77
C GLN A 25 3.12 -9.18 -4.62
N ARG A 26 1.85 -9.19 -5.06
CA ARG A 26 0.88 -10.29 -4.84
C ARG A 26 1.29 -11.70 -5.28
N GLU A 27 2.38 -11.85 -6.03
CA GLU A 27 2.93 -13.18 -6.37
C GLU A 27 3.58 -13.89 -5.17
N TRP A 28 3.97 -13.13 -4.16
CA TRP A 28 4.56 -13.59 -2.90
C TRP A 28 3.56 -13.51 -1.75
N GLU A 29 2.57 -12.62 -1.87
CA GLU A 29 1.58 -12.33 -0.84
C GLU A 29 0.17 -12.51 -1.43
N ARG A 30 -0.54 -13.59 -1.10
CA ARG A 30 -1.96 -13.69 -1.44
C ARG A 30 -2.72 -12.75 -0.51
N THR A 31 -3.22 -11.66 -1.07
CA THR A 31 -3.69 -10.51 -0.29
C THR A 31 -5.06 -10.03 -0.74
N ASP A 32 -5.89 -9.70 0.25
CA ASP A 32 -7.20 -9.05 0.07
C ASP A 32 -7.06 -7.72 -0.69
N GLU A 33 -5.87 -7.13 -0.75
CA GLU A 33 -5.52 -5.93 -1.51
C GLU A 33 -5.76 -6.08 -3.00
N THR A 34 -5.62 -7.29 -3.56
CA THR A 34 -5.98 -7.52 -4.97
C THR A 34 -7.48 -7.39 -5.18
N GLU A 35 -8.27 -8.00 -4.30
CA GLU A 35 -9.73 -7.91 -4.37
C GLU A 35 -10.19 -6.48 -4.10
N LEU A 36 -9.58 -5.78 -3.15
CA LEU A 36 -9.88 -4.38 -2.83
C LEU A 36 -9.64 -3.44 -4.02
N ILE A 37 -8.47 -3.57 -4.68
CA ILE A 37 -8.09 -2.69 -5.78
C ILE A 37 -8.89 -2.98 -7.06
N GLU A 38 -9.20 -4.25 -7.32
CA GLU A 38 -9.93 -4.66 -8.51
C GLU A 38 -11.47 -4.63 -8.32
N SER A 39 -11.96 -4.27 -7.13
CA SER A 39 -13.40 -4.25 -6.82
C SER A 39 -14.15 -3.13 -7.53
N GLU A 40 -15.30 -3.45 -8.11
CA GLU A 40 -16.25 -2.45 -8.64
C GLU A 40 -17.08 -1.76 -7.53
N SER A 41 -17.12 -2.34 -6.33
CA SER A 41 -17.87 -1.81 -5.18
C SER A 41 -17.06 -0.85 -4.32
N VAL A 42 -15.75 -0.74 -4.59
CA VAL A 42 -14.82 0.12 -3.85
C VAL A 42 -14.13 1.06 -4.84
N THR A 43 -13.98 2.31 -4.45
CA THR A 43 -13.17 3.28 -5.17
C THR A 43 -11.97 3.63 -4.30
N VAL A 44 -10.78 3.25 -4.76
CA VAL A 44 -9.52 3.57 -4.06
C VAL A 44 -9.10 4.99 -4.40
N VAL A 45 -8.93 5.80 -3.37
CA VAL A 45 -8.43 7.19 -3.43
C VAL A 45 -7.06 7.24 -2.75
N VAL A 46 -6.15 8.05 -3.26
CA VAL A 46 -4.79 8.21 -2.72
C VAL A 46 -4.38 9.68 -2.75
N SER A 47 -3.44 10.09 -1.91
CA SER A 47 -2.82 11.42 -2.07
C SER A 47 -1.63 11.38 -3.05
N GLU A 48 -1.25 12.54 -3.59
CA GLU A 48 -0.01 12.68 -4.37
C GLU A 48 1.21 12.13 -3.63
N SER A 49 1.25 12.31 -2.31
CA SER A 49 2.25 11.73 -1.41
C SER A 49 2.40 10.22 -1.54
N VAL A 50 1.27 9.51 -1.57
CA VAL A 50 1.21 8.05 -1.67
C VAL A 50 1.67 7.60 -3.06
N VAL A 51 1.30 8.35 -4.11
CA VAL A 51 1.76 8.07 -5.48
C VAL A 51 3.27 8.25 -5.62
N ASP A 52 3.83 9.33 -5.07
CA ASP A 52 5.26 9.59 -5.09
C ASP A 52 6.04 8.52 -4.32
N GLU A 53 5.53 8.09 -3.16
CA GLU A 53 6.15 7.01 -2.39
C GLU A 53 6.08 5.68 -3.15
N LEU A 54 4.92 5.33 -3.73
CA LEU A 54 4.77 4.13 -4.55
C LEU A 54 5.81 4.12 -5.67
N ARG A 55 5.94 5.20 -6.44
CA ARG A 55 6.94 5.31 -7.53
C ARG A 55 8.36 5.13 -7.00
N ALA A 56 8.74 5.89 -5.98
CA ALA A 56 10.10 5.84 -5.43
C ALA A 56 10.45 4.45 -4.86
N VAL A 57 9.50 3.77 -4.23
CA VAL A 57 9.71 2.41 -3.69
C VAL A 57 9.71 1.38 -4.81
N SER A 58 8.81 1.48 -5.78
CA SER A 58 8.74 0.55 -6.92
C SER A 58 9.98 0.62 -7.81
N GLU A 59 10.48 1.82 -8.11
CA GLU A 59 11.73 2.01 -8.86
C GLU A 59 12.92 1.40 -8.13
N ARG A 60 13.10 1.77 -6.84
CA ARG A 60 14.20 1.24 -6.03
C ARG A 60 14.14 -0.29 -5.90
N ARG A 61 12.95 -0.86 -5.67
CA ARG A 61 12.79 -2.32 -5.59
C ARG A 61 13.04 -3.01 -6.92
N ARG A 62 12.67 -2.39 -8.04
CA ARG A 62 13.00 -2.89 -9.38
C ARG A 62 14.51 -2.98 -9.57
N ASP A 63 15.25 -1.93 -9.23
CA ASP A 63 16.72 -1.92 -9.31
C ASP A 63 17.33 -3.05 -8.48
N ILE A 64 16.83 -3.26 -7.25
CA ILE A 64 17.24 -4.38 -6.38
C ILE A 64 16.98 -5.73 -7.05
N TYR A 65 15.82 -5.94 -7.67
CA TYR A 65 15.51 -7.22 -8.30
C TYR A 65 16.32 -7.46 -9.58
N GLU A 66 16.56 -6.42 -10.38
CA GLU A 66 17.42 -6.50 -11.56
C GLU A 66 18.85 -6.86 -11.14
N ASP A 67 19.36 -6.25 -10.06
CA ASP A 67 20.67 -6.58 -9.49
C ASP A 67 20.76 -8.00 -8.91
N MET A 68 19.69 -8.51 -8.28
CA MET A 68 19.59 -9.92 -7.88
C MET A 68 19.67 -10.88 -9.07
N VAL A 69 19.01 -10.54 -10.19
CA VAL A 69 19.10 -11.34 -11.41
C VAL A 69 20.54 -11.37 -11.92
N ASP A 70 21.21 -10.23 -11.94
CA ASP A 70 22.60 -10.13 -12.38
C ASP A 70 23.55 -10.89 -11.45
N TYR A 71 23.39 -10.78 -10.14
CA TYR A 71 24.12 -11.57 -9.13
C TYR A 71 24.06 -13.07 -9.42
N LEU A 72 22.85 -13.61 -9.61
CA LEU A 72 22.63 -15.04 -9.87
C LEU A 72 23.15 -15.50 -11.24
N VAL A 73 23.25 -14.58 -12.22
CA VAL A 73 23.80 -14.88 -13.54
C VAL A 73 25.33 -14.87 -13.52
N GLU A 74 25.93 -13.90 -12.84
CA GLU A 74 27.38 -13.64 -12.90
C GLU A 74 28.20 -14.51 -11.95
N LEU A 75 27.71 -14.75 -10.73
CA LEU A 75 28.54 -15.28 -9.66
C LEU A 75 28.39 -16.79 -9.41
N ASP A 76 27.53 -17.48 -10.17
CA ASP A 76 27.20 -18.90 -9.96
C ASP A 76 26.76 -19.21 -8.51
N ALA A 77 26.33 -18.19 -7.77
CA ALA A 77 26.08 -18.20 -6.33
C ALA A 77 24.61 -18.46 -5.99
N ASP A 78 24.37 -18.76 -4.71
CA ASP A 78 23.04 -19.05 -4.16
C ASP A 78 22.31 -17.75 -3.77
N ILE A 79 20.98 -17.76 -3.86
CA ILE A 79 20.16 -16.56 -3.62
C ILE A 79 20.24 -16.08 -2.17
N GLU A 80 20.48 -17.00 -1.23
CA GLU A 80 20.65 -16.72 0.19
C GLU A 80 21.91 -15.90 0.51
N GLU A 81 22.89 -15.92 -0.40
CA GLU A 81 24.16 -15.19 -0.24
C GLU A 81 24.10 -13.77 -0.82
N TYR A 82 23.02 -13.42 -1.53
CA TYR A 82 22.84 -12.07 -2.05
C TYR A 82 22.75 -11.05 -0.89
N ASP A 83 23.68 -10.10 -0.84
CA ASP A 83 23.62 -8.93 0.04
C ASP A 83 23.61 -7.65 -0.81
N PRO A 84 22.50 -6.87 -0.81
CA PRO A 84 22.45 -5.61 -1.54
C PRO A 84 23.45 -4.58 -1.00
N GLY A 85 23.88 -4.68 0.26
CA GLY A 85 24.88 -3.78 0.85
C GLY A 85 26.29 -3.98 0.28
N ASP A 86 26.60 -5.18 -0.20
CA ASP A 86 27.86 -5.49 -0.90
C ASP A 86 27.79 -5.13 -2.39
N ARG A 87 26.65 -4.62 -2.85
CA ARG A 87 26.37 -4.24 -4.24
C ARG A 87 26.08 -2.74 -4.32
N HIS A 88 26.34 -2.13 -5.46
CA HIS A 88 26.20 -0.66 -5.64
C HIS A 88 24.73 -0.22 -5.83
N VAL A 89 23.79 -0.83 -5.08
CA VAL A 89 22.36 -0.56 -5.17
C VAL A 89 21.91 0.26 -3.98
N TYR A 90 21.09 1.28 -4.23
CA TYR A 90 20.51 2.07 -3.15
C TYR A 90 19.49 1.25 -2.35
N PHE A 91 19.65 1.23 -1.03
CA PHE A 91 18.93 0.31 -0.15
C PHE A 91 18.42 1.01 1.12
N ALA A 92 17.10 0.99 1.35
CA ALA A 92 16.50 1.51 2.57
C ALA A 92 16.24 0.40 3.60
N ARG A 93 16.02 0.77 4.87
CA ARG A 93 15.82 -0.18 5.98
C ARG A 93 14.65 -1.15 5.74
N ASN A 94 13.56 -0.67 5.16
CA ASN A 94 12.38 -1.49 4.86
C ASN A 94 12.65 -2.48 3.70
N ASP A 95 13.62 -2.18 2.82
CA ASP A 95 14.02 -3.10 1.75
C ASP A 95 14.81 -4.29 2.30
N ALA A 96 15.53 -4.12 3.42
CA ALA A 96 16.25 -5.22 4.10
C ALA A 96 15.34 -6.39 4.45
N LYS A 97 14.21 -6.07 5.10
CA LYS A 97 13.22 -7.06 5.47
C LYS A 97 12.58 -7.68 4.23
N HIS A 98 12.25 -6.84 3.23
CA HIS A 98 11.64 -7.28 1.98
C HIS A 98 12.54 -8.26 1.20
N VAL A 99 13.80 -7.89 0.96
CA VAL A 99 14.79 -8.72 0.28
C VAL A 99 14.97 -10.03 0.99
N ARG A 100 15.12 -10.01 2.32
CA ARG A 100 15.31 -11.22 3.10
C ARG A 100 14.13 -12.18 2.99
N ASN A 101 12.90 -11.68 3.02
CA ASN A 101 11.70 -12.49 2.82
C ASN A 101 11.68 -13.09 1.41
N LEU A 102 11.97 -12.29 0.39
CA LEU A 102 12.04 -12.75 -1.00
C LEU A 102 13.11 -13.85 -1.20
N GLN A 103 14.29 -13.70 -0.58
CA GLN A 103 15.34 -14.72 -0.61
C GLN A 103 14.87 -16.04 0.01
N MET A 104 14.20 -15.99 1.18
CA MET A 104 13.65 -17.17 1.84
C MET A 104 12.59 -17.86 0.97
N ASP A 105 11.71 -17.09 0.34
CA ASP A 105 10.67 -17.63 -0.54
C ASP A 105 11.25 -18.25 -1.82
N LEU A 106 12.27 -17.64 -2.40
CA LEU A 106 12.94 -18.14 -3.61
C LEU A 106 13.80 -19.37 -3.34
N ALA A 107 14.54 -19.39 -2.23
CA ALA A 107 15.37 -20.53 -1.83
C ALA A 107 14.56 -21.81 -1.68
N GLY A 108 13.29 -21.70 -1.25
CA GLY A 108 12.37 -22.84 -1.12
C GLY A 108 11.76 -23.34 -2.43
N ARG A 109 11.95 -22.65 -3.57
CA ARG A 109 11.17 -22.88 -4.80
C ARG A 109 11.84 -23.73 -5.86
N GLY A 110 13.15 -23.95 -5.82
CA GLY A 110 13.78 -24.77 -6.84
C GLY A 110 15.26 -24.54 -7.02
N ASP A 111 15.78 -25.04 -8.14
CA ASP A 111 17.17 -24.79 -8.53
C ASP A 111 17.37 -23.34 -9.03
N ARG A 112 18.62 -22.91 -9.17
CA ARG A 112 18.94 -21.55 -9.61
C ARG A 112 18.28 -21.14 -10.93
N ARG A 113 18.06 -22.06 -11.87
CA ARG A 113 17.42 -21.75 -13.15
C ARG A 113 15.93 -21.46 -12.96
N GLU A 114 15.28 -22.21 -12.07
CA GLU A 114 13.90 -21.96 -11.68
C GLU A 114 13.78 -20.62 -10.94
N ILE A 115 14.66 -20.35 -9.97
CA ILE A 115 14.73 -19.06 -9.25
C ILE A 115 14.90 -17.89 -10.23
N LEU A 116 15.85 -17.97 -11.16
CA LEU A 116 16.06 -16.92 -12.18
C LEU A 116 14.85 -16.71 -13.08
N ARG A 117 14.16 -17.79 -13.46
CA ARG A 117 12.95 -17.71 -14.28
C ARG A 117 11.82 -17.04 -13.52
N ASP A 118 11.62 -17.41 -12.26
CA ASP A 118 10.57 -16.87 -11.41
C ASP A 118 10.81 -15.40 -11.11
N LEU A 119 12.04 -15.04 -10.71
CA LEU A 119 12.42 -13.66 -10.44
C LEU A 119 12.22 -12.75 -11.67
N ARG A 120 12.67 -13.18 -12.86
CA ARG A 120 12.44 -12.42 -14.10
C ARG A 120 10.96 -12.28 -14.45
N THR A 121 10.17 -13.30 -14.17
CA THR A 121 8.71 -13.25 -14.41
C THR A 121 8.06 -12.26 -13.45
N PHE A 122 8.44 -12.30 -12.19
CA PHE A 122 8.00 -11.40 -11.15
C PHE A 122 8.34 -9.95 -11.44
N VAL A 123 9.59 -9.62 -11.77
CA VAL A 123 10.00 -8.22 -12.08
C VAL A 123 9.13 -7.62 -13.17
N ARG A 124 8.87 -8.38 -14.25
CA ARG A 124 8.00 -7.92 -15.33
C ARG A 124 6.54 -7.78 -14.88
N ALA A 125 6.06 -8.69 -14.04
CA ALA A 125 4.69 -8.64 -13.54
C ALA A 125 4.47 -7.47 -12.57
N ALA A 126 5.41 -7.23 -11.66
CA ALA A 126 5.43 -6.09 -10.77
C ALA A 126 5.42 -4.77 -11.56
N GLY A 127 6.27 -4.64 -12.59
CA GLY A 127 6.27 -3.46 -13.47
C GLY A 127 4.90 -3.20 -14.11
N ARG A 128 4.26 -4.22 -14.68
CA ARG A 128 2.90 -4.08 -15.24
C ARG A 128 1.84 -3.71 -14.20
N ARG A 129 1.99 -4.16 -12.96
CA ARG A 129 1.06 -3.82 -11.86
C ARG A 129 1.23 -2.38 -11.43
N VAL A 130 2.45 -1.85 -11.41
CA VAL A 130 2.70 -0.42 -11.17
C VAL A 130 2.06 0.41 -12.28
N GLU A 131 2.30 0.08 -13.55
CA GLU A 131 1.65 0.77 -14.69
C GLU A 131 0.11 0.74 -14.59
N TYR A 132 -0.44 -0.41 -14.17
CA TYR A 132 -1.88 -0.54 -13.94
C TYR A 132 -2.37 0.38 -12.80
N LEU A 133 -1.68 0.40 -11.66
CA LEU A 133 -2.02 1.29 -10.54
C LEU A 133 -1.94 2.76 -10.95
N GLU A 134 -0.89 3.17 -11.69
CA GLU A 134 -0.78 4.55 -12.17
C GLU A 134 -1.94 4.95 -13.08
N SER A 135 -2.38 4.04 -13.96
CA SER A 135 -3.55 4.28 -14.81
C SER A 135 -4.85 4.31 -14.01
N LEU A 136 -4.99 3.46 -12.99
CA LEU A 136 -6.18 3.39 -12.15
C LEU A 136 -6.33 4.63 -11.26
N LEU A 137 -5.21 5.10 -10.70
CA LEU A 137 -5.17 6.19 -9.73
C LEU A 137 -5.11 7.57 -10.38
N ALA A 138 -4.97 7.66 -11.70
CA ALA A 138 -4.84 8.93 -12.43
C ALA A 138 -5.98 9.91 -12.12
N ASP A 139 -7.22 9.42 -12.01
CA ASP A 139 -8.40 10.24 -11.68
C ASP A 139 -8.73 10.22 -10.17
N GLN A 140 -8.12 9.30 -9.41
CA GLN A 140 -8.40 9.08 -7.98
C GLN A 140 -7.29 9.58 -7.05
N THR A 141 -6.37 10.39 -7.59
CA THR A 141 -5.31 11.04 -6.82
C THR A 141 -5.77 12.43 -6.41
N ILE A 142 -5.58 12.76 -5.14
CA ILE A 142 -5.92 14.06 -4.55
C ILE A 142 -4.68 14.73 -3.94
N ASP A 143 -4.72 16.06 -3.78
CA ASP A 143 -3.69 16.83 -3.08
C ASP A 143 -4.30 17.55 -1.86
N PRO A 144 -4.60 16.81 -0.79
CA PRO A 144 -5.15 17.40 0.42
C PRO A 144 -4.09 18.25 1.13
N ILE A 145 -4.51 19.41 1.66
CA ILE A 145 -3.63 20.34 2.36
C ILE A 145 -4.02 20.35 3.85
N PRO A 146 -3.49 19.43 4.68
CA PRO A 146 -3.73 19.48 6.12
C PRO A 146 -2.98 20.65 6.78
N PRO A 147 -3.50 21.21 7.88
CA PRO A 147 -2.81 22.22 8.67
C PRO A 147 -1.43 21.73 9.15
N LEU A 148 -0.43 22.62 9.13
CA LEU A 148 0.94 22.28 9.52
C LEU A 148 1.02 21.91 11.00
N GLU A 149 0.27 22.60 11.85
CA GLU A 149 0.18 22.35 13.29
C GLU A 149 -0.34 20.92 13.57
N LEU A 150 -1.31 20.46 12.78
CA LEU A 150 -1.81 19.10 12.87
C LEU A 150 -0.73 18.07 12.51
N ARG A 151 0.06 18.33 11.46
CA ARG A 151 1.18 17.44 11.10
C ARG A 151 2.19 17.30 12.23
N PHE A 152 2.58 18.40 12.88
CA PHE A 152 3.50 18.33 14.02
C PHE A 152 2.91 17.61 15.23
N ALA A 153 1.63 17.84 15.53
CA ALA A 153 0.97 17.16 16.63
C ALA A 153 0.86 15.65 16.36
N MET A 154 0.51 15.26 15.13
CA MET A 154 0.39 13.86 14.71
C MET A 154 1.74 13.14 14.69
N ASP A 155 2.83 13.83 14.29
CA ASP A 155 4.18 13.28 14.39
C ASP A 155 4.57 12.96 15.84
N GLY A 156 4.10 13.73 16.82
CA GLY A 156 4.26 13.41 18.23
C GLY A 156 3.55 12.11 18.67
N VAL A 157 2.53 11.66 17.92
CA VAL A 157 1.77 10.42 18.20
C VAL A 157 2.41 9.23 17.50
N LEU A 158 2.75 9.37 16.22
CA LEU A 158 3.21 8.28 15.35
C LEU A 158 4.72 8.14 15.34
N ASN A 159 5.46 9.25 15.48
CA ASN A 159 6.91 9.33 15.39
C ASN A 159 7.45 8.67 14.10
N HIS A 160 6.70 8.86 13.01
CA HIS A 160 6.98 8.34 11.68
C HIS A 160 6.43 9.32 10.63
N ASP A 161 7.31 10.03 9.91
CA ASP A 161 6.94 11.12 9.00
C ASP A 161 6.01 10.69 7.87
N ALA A 162 6.26 9.51 7.27
CA ALA A 162 5.42 8.98 6.20
C ALA A 162 4.00 8.67 6.70
N ASP A 163 3.87 8.03 7.86
CA ASP A 163 2.55 7.64 8.40
C ASP A 163 1.79 8.88 8.86
N THR A 164 2.49 9.86 9.44
CA THR A 164 1.95 11.18 9.77
C THR A 164 1.37 11.85 8.53
N LYS A 165 2.08 11.81 7.40
CA LYS A 165 1.60 12.38 6.15
C LYS A 165 0.34 11.65 5.66
N ILE A 166 0.36 10.31 5.62
CA ILE A 166 -0.78 9.48 5.19
C ILE A 166 -2.03 9.76 6.04
N VAL A 167 -1.90 9.75 7.37
CA VAL A 167 -3.02 9.97 8.29
C VAL A 167 -3.57 11.39 8.16
N THR A 168 -2.71 12.41 8.07
CA THR A 168 -3.17 13.80 7.95
C THR A 168 -3.78 14.11 6.58
N ASP A 169 -3.24 13.54 5.50
CA ASP A 169 -3.81 13.64 4.15
C ASP A 169 -5.20 12.97 4.09
N ALA A 170 -5.36 11.76 4.67
CA ALA A 170 -6.64 11.06 4.75
C ALA A 170 -7.67 11.82 5.59
N ALA A 171 -7.25 12.42 6.70
CA ALA A 171 -8.13 13.23 7.55
C ALA A 171 -8.59 14.52 6.85
N ALA A 172 -7.70 15.18 6.12
CA ALA A 172 -8.04 16.36 5.31
C ALA A 172 -9.00 16.01 4.17
N TRP A 173 -8.79 14.88 3.49
CA TRP A 173 -9.73 14.35 2.50
C TRP A 173 -11.12 14.10 3.11
N THR A 174 -11.16 13.51 4.30
CA THR A 174 -12.42 13.25 5.03
C THR A 174 -13.17 14.54 5.33
N ALA A 175 -12.46 15.57 5.79
CA ALA A 175 -13.04 16.88 6.07
C ALA A 175 -13.59 17.57 4.82
N ASP A 176 -13.07 17.25 3.64
CA ASP A 176 -13.53 17.75 2.34
C ASP A 176 -14.62 16.88 1.69
N GLY A 177 -15.26 16.00 2.47
CA GLY A 177 -16.39 15.17 2.03
C GLY A 177 -16.03 13.74 1.63
N GLY A 178 -14.78 13.33 1.83
CA GLY A 178 -14.36 11.93 1.72
C GLY A 178 -15.08 11.01 2.71
N SER A 179 -15.01 9.70 2.47
CA SER A 179 -15.78 8.72 3.25
C SER A 179 -15.33 8.54 4.70
N GLY A 180 -14.15 9.05 5.07
CA GLY A 180 -13.56 8.84 6.39
C GLY A 180 -12.83 7.52 6.56
N VAL A 181 -12.71 6.69 5.53
CA VAL A 181 -12.14 5.35 5.65
C VAL A 181 -10.69 5.34 5.17
N LEU A 182 -9.75 5.12 6.08
CA LEU A 182 -8.34 4.87 5.76
C LEU A 182 -8.10 3.35 5.77
N VAL A 183 -7.62 2.80 4.66
CA VAL A 183 -7.22 1.40 4.55
C VAL A 183 -5.69 1.26 4.59
N THR A 184 -5.21 0.46 5.52
CA THR A 184 -3.78 0.21 5.76
C THR A 184 -3.55 -1.19 6.34
N ARG A 185 -2.33 -1.71 6.21
CA ARG A 185 -1.84 -2.86 6.97
C ARG A 185 -0.80 -2.48 8.03
N ASP A 186 -0.48 -1.20 8.20
CA ASP A 186 0.46 -0.77 9.24
C ASP A 186 -0.17 -0.93 10.63
N SER A 187 0.09 -2.07 11.24
CA SER A 187 -0.37 -2.39 12.57
C SER A 187 0.41 -1.67 13.66
N ASP A 188 1.68 -1.38 13.43
CA ASP A 188 2.61 -0.97 14.49
C ASP A 188 2.48 0.52 14.78
N HIS A 189 2.22 1.33 13.76
CA HIS A 189 2.08 2.78 13.90
C HIS A 189 0.64 3.25 13.76
N ILE A 190 -0.11 2.76 12.76
CA ILE A 190 -1.42 3.35 12.45
C ILE A 190 -2.55 2.65 13.20
N ILE A 191 -2.77 1.34 12.98
CA ILE A 191 -3.95 0.63 13.53
C ILE A 191 -3.92 0.61 15.06
N GLN A 192 -2.78 0.32 15.68
CA GLN A 192 -2.67 0.30 17.15
C GLN A 192 -2.90 1.68 17.78
N ASN A 193 -2.70 2.77 17.03
CA ASN A 193 -2.90 4.13 17.52
C ASN A 193 -4.22 4.77 17.06
N GLU A 194 -5.14 4.04 16.41
CA GLU A 194 -6.40 4.60 15.88
C GLU A 194 -7.16 5.49 16.87
N ALA A 195 -7.30 5.04 18.13
CA ALA A 195 -7.99 5.80 19.16
C ALA A 195 -7.28 7.14 19.47
N ARG A 196 -5.94 7.12 19.57
CA ARG A 196 -5.12 8.31 19.85
C ARG A 196 -5.09 9.27 18.66
N ILE A 197 -5.04 8.73 17.44
CA ILE A 197 -5.15 9.49 16.20
C ILE A 197 -6.48 10.25 16.19
N ASN A 198 -7.59 9.55 16.43
CA ASN A 198 -8.93 10.16 16.40
C ASN A 198 -9.19 11.13 17.56
N GLU A 199 -8.64 10.87 18.74
CA GLU A 199 -8.65 11.81 19.87
C GLU A 199 -7.97 13.13 19.45
N LEU A 200 -6.74 13.05 18.92
CA LEU A 200 -5.99 14.23 18.47
C LEU A 200 -6.71 14.97 17.32
N LEU A 201 -7.22 14.25 16.32
CA LEU A 201 -7.96 14.84 15.20
C LEU A 201 -9.20 15.60 15.69
N THR A 202 -9.93 15.01 16.65
CA THR A 202 -11.10 15.65 17.25
C THR A 202 -10.73 16.88 18.05
N GLU A 203 -9.65 16.84 18.82
CA GLU A 203 -9.17 17.95 19.64
C GLU A 203 -8.68 19.13 18.79
N GLU A 204 -7.91 18.86 17.75
CA GLU A 204 -7.27 19.89 16.93
C GLU A 204 -8.18 20.45 15.83
N GLN A 205 -9.00 19.62 15.20
CA GLN A 205 -9.78 20.00 14.00
C GLN A 205 -11.29 19.72 14.11
N GLY A 206 -11.70 18.89 15.07
CA GLY A 206 -13.10 18.53 15.30
C GLY A 206 -13.53 17.22 14.62
N PRO A 207 -14.77 16.78 14.87
CA PRO A 207 -15.23 15.43 14.51
C PRO A 207 -15.35 15.18 13.00
N ALA A 208 -15.32 16.21 12.16
CA ALA A 208 -15.36 16.05 10.70
C ALA A 208 -14.04 15.47 10.12
N TRP A 209 -12.97 15.43 10.91
CA TRP A 209 -11.65 14.96 10.50
C TRP A 209 -11.35 13.52 10.92
N THR A 210 -12.24 12.89 11.70
CA THR A 210 -11.98 11.57 12.27
C THR A 210 -12.03 10.48 11.22
N LEU A 211 -11.18 9.47 11.39
CA LEU A 211 -11.00 8.35 10.48
C LEU A 211 -11.54 7.04 11.07
N GLN A 212 -12.07 6.21 10.19
CA GLN A 212 -12.24 4.76 10.41
C GLN A 212 -11.03 4.07 9.79
N ILE A 213 -10.15 3.52 10.61
CA ILE A 213 -8.94 2.85 10.14
C ILE A 213 -9.24 1.35 10.01
N GLN A 214 -9.10 0.82 8.80
CA GLN A 214 -9.53 -0.55 8.50
C GLN A 214 -8.47 -1.36 7.77
N LEU A 215 -8.48 -2.67 8.04
CA LEU A 215 -7.79 -3.65 7.22
C LEU A 215 -8.58 -3.90 5.92
N PRO A 216 -7.93 -4.29 4.81
CA PRO A 216 -8.59 -4.58 3.54
C PRO A 216 -9.79 -5.53 3.64
N GLU A 217 -9.64 -6.63 4.39
CA GLU A 217 -10.69 -7.64 4.58
C GLU A 217 -11.97 -7.08 5.25
N HIS A 218 -11.83 -6.08 6.11
CA HIS A 218 -12.96 -5.44 6.79
C HIS A 218 -13.73 -4.51 5.85
N VAL A 219 -13.02 -3.82 4.95
CA VAL A 219 -13.63 -3.00 3.91
C VAL A 219 -14.45 -3.89 2.99
N LEU A 220 -13.85 -4.99 2.50
CA LEU A 220 -14.50 -5.92 1.58
C LEU A 220 -15.73 -6.60 2.21
N ALA A 221 -15.64 -7.07 3.46
CA ALA A 221 -16.77 -7.64 4.18
C ALA A 221 -17.94 -6.64 4.32
N GLY A 222 -17.63 -5.35 4.52
CA GLY A 222 -18.62 -4.28 4.59
C GLY A 222 -19.29 -3.91 3.27
N THR A 223 -18.79 -4.40 2.12
CA THR A 223 -19.37 -4.17 0.79
C THR A 223 -20.28 -5.31 0.32
N THR A 224 -20.29 -6.44 1.03
CA THR A 224 -21.18 -7.57 0.71
C THR A 224 -22.61 -7.19 1.08
N PRO A 225 -23.58 -7.17 0.14
CA PRO A 225 -24.96 -6.82 0.47
C PRO A 225 -25.53 -7.83 1.48
N ALA A 226 -26.14 -7.31 2.55
CA ALA A 226 -26.88 -8.09 3.53
C ALA A 226 -28.08 -8.78 2.86
N GLY A 227 -27.87 -9.97 2.30
CA GLY A 227 -28.94 -10.66 1.58
C GLY A 227 -28.51 -11.86 0.73
N GLN A 228 -27.57 -12.70 1.20
CA GLN A 228 -27.44 -14.09 0.73
C GLN A 228 -27.03 -14.98 1.91
N GLY A 229 -28.01 -15.28 2.76
CA GLY A 229 -27.95 -16.33 3.76
C GLY A 229 -29.36 -16.86 3.89
N ASP A 230 -29.61 -18.02 3.26
CA ASP A 230 -30.84 -18.79 3.38
C ASP A 230 -31.10 -19.26 4.83
#